data_AF-A0A284S6Z6-F1
#
_entry.id   AF-A0A284S6Z6-F1
#
_cell.length_a   1.000
_cell.length_b   1.000
_cell.length_c   1.000
_cell.angle_alpha   90.00
_cell.angle_beta   90.00
_cell.angle_gamma   90.00
#
_symmetry.space_group_name_H-M   'P 1'
#
loop_
_entity.id
_entity.type
_entity.pdbx_description
1 polymer ?
#
loop_
_entity_poly.entity_id
_entity_poly.type
_entity_poly.pdbx_seq_one_letter_code
_entity_poly.pdbx_strand_id
1 'polypeptide(L)'
;MHLCILDSLSELASFLTAVLILPKFTEHPLGPDQLGVVVPVQTIVRVHVLELLFSLEYQVPFWHHKPSEFMPHPITGLSSGPQNLGWGVGMFKVMVYLTPDGFEEYRNIILATHQRKEVVKQFLIFYVAESPRWDNITDLASSLSWTELVSRSTADFFESRHIGKNYVREIVEASTRVNYGQNVDVIHALEGAVSMAAGDMAAIQGGNYQMFGVFIRASNA
;
A
#
# COMPACT_ATOMS: atom_id res chain seq x y z
N MET A 1 -4.83 -20.82 -22.90
CA MET A 1 -3.74 -20.84 -23.90
C MET A 1 -3.65 -19.43 -24.46
N HIS A 2 -2.46 -18.81 -24.50
CA HIS A 2 -2.26 -17.50 -25.12
C HIS A 2 -1.35 -17.70 -26.33
N LEU A 3 -1.90 -17.50 -27.54
CA LEU A 3 -1.20 -17.73 -28.79
C LEU A 3 -1.00 -16.37 -29.48
N CYS A 4 0.24 -15.92 -29.59
CA CYS A 4 0.58 -14.69 -30.29
C CYS A 4 1.26 -15.07 -31.61
N ILE A 5 0.57 -14.83 -32.73
CA ILE A 5 1.07 -15.11 -34.08
C ILE A 5 1.36 -13.77 -34.75
N LEU A 6 2.62 -13.57 -35.11
CA LEU A 6 3.05 -12.50 -35.99
C LEU A 6 3.12 -13.06 -37.40
N ASP A 7 2.11 -12.73 -38.20
CA ASP A 7 1.97 -12.97 -39.65
C ASP A 7 1.53 -14.39 -40.13
N SER A 8 0.89 -14.39 -41.31
CA SER A 8 0.39 -15.45 -42.24
C SER A 8 -0.22 -16.78 -41.75
N LEU A 9 -0.11 -17.18 -40.48
CA LEU A 9 -0.62 -18.46 -39.94
C LEU A 9 -2.02 -18.34 -39.29
N SER A 10 -2.84 -17.40 -39.75
CA SER A 10 -4.17 -17.12 -39.18
C SER A 10 -5.13 -18.32 -39.24
N GLU A 11 -5.09 -19.13 -40.30
CA GLU A 11 -5.96 -20.31 -40.47
C GLU A 11 -5.66 -21.40 -39.42
N LEU A 12 -4.41 -21.53 -38.98
CA LEU A 12 -3.96 -22.52 -38.01
C LEU A 12 -4.37 -22.16 -36.56
N ALA A 13 -4.56 -20.86 -36.27
CA ALA A 13 -5.04 -20.39 -34.97
C ALA A 13 -6.44 -20.91 -34.64
N SER A 14 -7.34 -20.91 -35.64
CA SER A 14 -8.74 -21.34 -35.54
C SER A 14 -8.92 -22.76 -35.02
N PHE A 15 -7.95 -23.65 -35.27
CA PHE A 15 -8.01 -25.06 -34.89
C PHE A 15 -7.61 -25.32 -33.42
N LEU A 16 -6.93 -24.37 -32.78
CA LEU A 16 -6.37 -24.53 -31.44
C LEU A 16 -7.11 -23.72 -30.35
N THR A 17 -8.01 -22.82 -30.73
CA THR A 17 -8.79 -21.98 -29.80
C THR A 17 -10.00 -22.71 -29.22
N ALA A 18 -9.77 -23.83 -28.53
CA ALA A 18 -10.71 -24.31 -27.52
C ALA A 18 -10.74 -23.29 -26.37
N VAL A 19 -11.86 -22.58 -26.20
CA VAL A 19 -12.00 -21.52 -25.19
C VAL A 19 -11.99 -22.14 -23.80
N LEU A 20 -10.82 -22.10 -23.16
CA LEU A 20 -10.65 -22.58 -21.79
C LEU A 20 -11.24 -21.53 -20.82
N ILE A 21 -12.55 -21.61 -20.57
CA ILE A 21 -13.20 -20.84 -19.51
C ILE A 21 -12.72 -21.40 -18.18
N LEU A 22 -11.73 -20.74 -17.59
CA LEU A 22 -11.30 -21.05 -16.22
C LEU A 22 -12.44 -20.72 -15.24
N PRO A 23 -12.62 -21.48 -14.14
CA PRO A 23 -13.58 -21.08 -13.11
C PRO A 23 -13.11 -19.79 -12.45
N LYS A 24 -13.99 -18.77 -12.40
CA LYS A 24 -13.80 -17.59 -11.57
C LYS A 24 -14.21 -17.94 -10.13
N PHE A 25 -13.32 -17.74 -9.17
CA PHE A 25 -13.65 -17.82 -7.76
C PHE A 25 -14.50 -16.62 -7.34
N THR A 26 -15.58 -16.87 -6.60
CA THR A 26 -16.49 -15.84 -6.07
C THR A 26 -16.16 -15.46 -4.63
N GLU A 27 -15.43 -16.31 -3.92
CA GLU A 27 -15.09 -16.15 -2.50
C GLU A 27 -13.57 -16.09 -2.33
N HIS A 28 -13.11 -15.35 -1.34
CA HIS A 28 -11.70 -15.22 -1.00
C HIS A 28 -11.28 -16.39 -0.08
N PRO A 29 -10.15 -17.08 -0.33
CA PRO A 29 -9.76 -18.27 0.43
C PRO A 29 -9.33 -17.99 1.88
N LEU A 30 -9.07 -16.73 2.23
CA LEU A 30 -9.00 -16.29 3.63
C LEU A 30 -10.40 -15.81 4.06
N GLY A 31 -11.10 -16.64 4.81
CA GLY A 31 -12.38 -16.34 5.46
C GLY A 31 -12.21 -15.73 6.86
N PRO A 32 -13.30 -15.55 7.61
CA PRO A 32 -13.29 -14.88 8.91
C PRO A 32 -12.34 -15.52 9.92
N ASP A 33 -12.30 -16.86 9.97
CA ASP A 33 -11.48 -17.63 10.93
C ASP A 33 -9.97 -17.53 10.66
N GLN A 34 -9.56 -17.03 9.49
CA GLN A 34 -8.17 -16.82 9.11
C GLN A 34 -7.70 -15.37 9.33
N LEU A 35 -8.60 -14.45 9.71
CA LEU A 35 -8.26 -13.05 9.96
C LEU A 35 -7.61 -12.88 11.34
N GLY A 36 -6.51 -12.13 11.41
CA GLY A 36 -5.79 -11.86 12.66
C GLY A 36 -4.95 -13.02 13.20
N VAL A 37 -4.88 -14.14 12.48
CA VAL A 37 -4.05 -15.30 12.85
C VAL A 37 -2.59 -15.05 12.50
N VAL A 38 -1.68 -15.28 13.45
CA VAL A 38 -0.23 -15.30 13.21
C VAL A 38 0.23 -16.74 13.02
N VAL A 39 0.82 -17.04 11.86
CA VAL A 39 1.30 -18.39 11.52
C VAL A 39 2.84 -18.40 11.54
N PRO A 40 3.50 -19.02 12.54
CA PRO A 40 4.94 -19.21 12.52
C PRO A 40 5.30 -20.32 11.51
N VAL A 41 6.29 -20.06 10.66
CA VAL A 41 6.76 -21.01 9.64
C VAL A 41 8.28 -21.19 9.78
N GLN A 42 8.72 -22.43 9.94
CA GLN A 42 10.15 -22.76 9.92
C GLN A 42 10.61 -22.99 8.48
N THR A 43 11.59 -22.21 8.02
CA THR A 43 12.17 -22.31 6.68
C THR A 43 13.37 -23.25 6.64
N ILE A 44 13.57 -23.91 5.49
CA ILE A 44 14.76 -24.76 5.24
C ILE A 44 16.03 -23.90 5.13
N VAL A 45 15.91 -22.71 4.56
CA VAL A 45 16.98 -21.71 4.48
C VAL A 45 16.93 -20.80 5.71
N ARG A 46 18.07 -20.37 6.24
CA ARG A 46 18.13 -19.48 7.41
C ARG A 46 17.80 -18.04 7.03
N VAL A 47 16.51 -17.74 6.94
CA VAL A 47 15.96 -16.42 6.59
C VAL A 47 14.91 -16.02 7.63
N HIS A 48 14.89 -14.74 8.02
CA HIS A 48 13.82 -14.18 8.85
C HIS A 48 12.98 -13.26 7.97
N VAL A 49 11.68 -13.55 7.87
CA VAL A 49 10.74 -12.79 7.04
C VAL A 49 9.46 -12.58 7.85
N LEU A 50 8.99 -11.34 7.87
CA LEU A 50 7.62 -11.04 8.28
C LEU A 50 6.77 -10.85 7.02
N GLU A 51 5.67 -11.59 6.91
CA GLU A 51 4.71 -11.48 5.82
C GLU A 51 3.33 -11.12 6.38
N LEU A 52 2.80 -9.98 5.95
CA LEU A 52 1.46 -9.50 6.31
C LEU A 52 0.58 -9.57 5.07
N LEU A 53 -0.54 -10.29 5.20
CA LEU A 53 -1.47 -10.58 4.12
C LEU A 53 -2.81 -9.91 4.38
N PHE A 54 -3.31 -9.18 3.40
CA PHE A 54 -4.62 -8.54 3.44
C PHE A 54 -5.43 -9.03 2.24
N SER A 55 -6.65 -9.50 2.48
CA SER A 55 -7.60 -9.82 1.40
C SER A 55 -7.87 -8.58 0.55
N LEU A 56 -7.84 -8.72 -0.77
CA LEU A 56 -8.04 -7.62 -1.71
C LEU A 56 -9.05 -8.03 -2.78
N GLU A 57 -9.96 -7.14 -3.15
CA GLU A 57 -10.87 -7.40 -4.28
C GLU A 57 -10.07 -7.59 -5.57
N TYR A 58 -10.52 -8.47 -6.46
CA TYR A 58 -9.82 -8.81 -7.70
C TYR A 58 -9.59 -7.59 -8.61
N GLN A 59 -8.32 -7.17 -8.74
CA GLN A 59 -7.96 -5.87 -9.33
C GLN A 59 -7.89 -5.82 -10.86
N VAL A 60 -7.79 -6.97 -11.53
CA VAL A 60 -7.59 -7.04 -13.00
C VAL A 60 -8.66 -6.28 -13.83
N PRO A 61 -9.95 -6.21 -13.46
CA PRO A 61 -10.93 -5.37 -14.17
C PRO A 61 -10.59 -3.88 -14.16
N PHE A 62 -9.86 -3.40 -13.15
CA PHE A 62 -9.48 -2.00 -12.99
C PHE A 62 -8.14 -1.64 -13.66
N TRP A 63 -7.64 -2.46 -14.60
CA TRP A 63 -6.31 -2.34 -15.21
C TRP A 63 -5.96 -0.95 -15.80
N HIS A 64 -6.94 -0.12 -16.15
CA HIS A 64 -6.75 1.27 -16.60
C HIS A 64 -6.32 2.23 -15.47
N HIS A 65 -6.79 1.99 -14.25
CA HIS A 65 -6.63 2.90 -13.11
C HIS A 65 -5.79 2.30 -11.98
N LYS A 66 -5.81 0.97 -11.87
CA LYS A 66 -5.00 0.17 -10.95
C LYS A 66 -4.97 0.69 -9.50
N PRO A 67 -6.12 0.83 -8.82
CA PRO A 67 -6.18 1.50 -7.53
C PRO A 67 -5.28 0.86 -6.46
N SER A 68 -5.03 -0.45 -6.53
CA SER A 68 -4.09 -1.15 -5.65
C SER A 68 -2.60 -0.82 -5.86
N GLU A 69 -2.21 -0.26 -7.02
CA GLU A 69 -0.83 0.14 -7.32
C GLU A 69 -0.52 1.58 -6.83
N PHE A 70 -1.48 2.34 -6.26
CA PHE A 70 -1.25 3.68 -5.67
C PHE A 70 -0.89 3.71 -4.18
N MET A 71 -1.02 2.58 -3.48
CA MET A 71 -0.62 2.48 -2.07
C MET A 71 0.90 2.42 -1.68
N PRO A 72 1.94 2.48 -2.56
CA PRO A 72 3.26 1.98 -2.17
C PRO A 72 4.60 2.77 -2.59
N HIS A 73 5.66 2.91 -1.75
CA HIS A 73 7.10 3.35 -2.03
C HIS A 73 8.19 2.29 -1.73
N PRO A 74 9.31 2.17 -2.47
CA PRO A 74 10.30 1.14 -2.16
C PRO A 74 11.19 1.57 -0.97
N ILE A 75 11.24 0.74 0.09
CA ILE A 75 12.25 0.81 1.14
C ILE A 75 13.09 -0.46 1.07
N THR A 76 14.41 -0.35 1.11
CA THR A 76 15.31 -1.51 0.98
C THR A 76 15.02 -2.58 2.04
N GLY A 77 14.68 -3.80 1.60
CA GLY A 77 14.29 -4.91 2.48
C GLY A 77 12.79 -5.06 2.74
N LEU A 78 11.98 -4.07 2.34
CA LEU A 78 10.52 -4.08 2.46
C LEU A 78 9.87 -4.01 1.06
N SER A 79 9.10 -5.05 0.72
CA SER A 79 8.33 -5.16 -0.51
C SER A 79 6.85 -5.15 -0.19
N SER A 80 6.04 -4.38 -0.92
CA SER A 80 4.61 -4.38 -0.71
C SER A 80 3.84 -4.02 -1.98
N GLY A 81 2.69 -4.66 -2.19
CA GLY A 81 1.89 -4.46 -3.39
C GLY A 81 0.78 -5.51 -3.57
N PRO A 82 -0.04 -5.35 -4.64
CA PRO A 82 -1.04 -6.33 -5.02
C PRO A 82 -0.40 -7.62 -5.58
N GLN A 83 -0.92 -8.78 -5.19
CA GLN A 83 -0.58 -10.07 -5.76
C GLN A 83 -1.85 -10.80 -6.20
N ASN A 84 -1.89 -11.23 -7.47
CA ASN A 84 -2.96 -12.08 -8.00
C ASN A 84 -2.74 -13.53 -7.56
N LEU A 85 -3.75 -14.15 -6.95
CA LEU A 85 -3.73 -15.57 -6.56
C LEU A 85 -4.46 -16.48 -7.54
N GLY A 86 -5.49 -15.94 -8.20
CA GLY A 86 -6.32 -16.68 -9.16
C GLY A 86 -7.40 -15.78 -9.75
N TRP A 87 -8.18 -16.29 -10.70
CA TRP A 87 -9.24 -15.48 -11.31
C TRP A 87 -10.35 -15.22 -10.28
N GLY A 88 -10.50 -13.96 -9.87
CA GLY A 88 -11.43 -13.55 -8.81
C GLY A 88 -10.80 -13.39 -7.42
N VAL A 89 -9.50 -13.71 -7.26
CA VAL A 89 -8.80 -13.62 -5.96
C VAL A 89 -7.56 -12.74 -6.07
N GLY A 90 -7.57 -11.60 -5.38
CA GLY A 90 -6.40 -10.78 -5.14
C GLY A 90 -6.03 -10.77 -3.65
N MET A 91 -4.76 -10.49 -3.36
CA MET A 91 -4.31 -10.10 -2.03
C MET A 91 -3.48 -8.82 -2.14
N PHE A 92 -3.34 -8.09 -1.04
CA PHE A 92 -2.27 -7.12 -0.84
C PHE A 92 -1.28 -7.72 0.16
N LYS A 93 -0.01 -7.74 -0.21
CA LYS A 93 1.07 -8.37 0.55
C LYS A 93 2.07 -7.32 1.00
N VAL A 94 2.50 -7.40 2.26
CA VAL A 94 3.69 -6.69 2.78
C VAL A 94 4.67 -7.75 3.25
N MET A 95 5.85 -7.79 2.65
CA MET A 95 6.95 -8.68 3.00
C MET A 95 8.13 -7.85 3.49
N VAL A 96 8.70 -8.21 4.63
CA VAL A 96 9.89 -7.57 5.20
C VAL A 96 10.95 -8.62 5.48
N TYR A 97 12.11 -8.49 4.88
CA TYR A 97 13.29 -9.28 5.20
C TYR A 97 14.00 -8.69 6.40
N LEU A 98 14.32 -9.53 7.39
CA LEU A 98 14.79 -9.09 8.70
C LEU A 98 16.14 -9.72 9.05
N THR A 99 16.95 -8.95 9.79
CA THR A 99 18.05 -9.50 10.58
C THR A 99 17.48 -10.36 11.73
N PRO A 100 18.26 -11.24 12.37
CA PRO A 100 17.81 -11.97 13.55
C PRO A 100 17.26 -11.01 14.63
N ASP A 101 18.01 -9.94 14.94
CA ASP A 101 17.62 -8.96 15.95
C ASP A 101 16.36 -8.18 15.56
N GLY A 102 16.21 -7.84 14.26
CA GLY A 102 15.00 -7.21 13.73
C GLY A 102 13.78 -8.13 13.71
N PHE A 103 13.98 -9.45 13.75
CA PHE A 103 12.90 -10.43 13.85
C PHE A 103 12.33 -10.54 15.27
N GLU A 104 13.13 -10.35 16.31
CA GLU A 104 12.63 -10.25 17.69
C GLU A 104 11.68 -9.04 17.86
N GLU A 105 11.96 -7.94 17.14
CA GLU A 105 11.17 -6.70 17.15
C GLU A 105 10.02 -6.67 16.12
N TYR A 106 9.63 -7.81 15.53
CA TYR A 106 8.61 -7.90 14.48
C TYR A 106 7.27 -7.22 14.82
N ARG A 107 6.92 -7.16 16.10
CA ARG A 107 5.71 -6.50 16.61
C ARG A 107 5.63 -5.02 16.23
N ASN A 108 6.76 -4.32 16.19
CA ASN A 108 6.82 -2.90 15.83
C ASN A 108 6.41 -2.69 14.37
N ILE A 109 6.81 -3.60 13.48
CA ILE A 109 6.49 -3.58 12.05
C ILE A 109 4.97 -3.77 11.84
N ILE A 110 4.35 -4.68 12.59
CA ILE A 110 2.90 -4.91 12.55
C ILE A 110 2.15 -3.63 12.97
N LEU A 111 2.53 -3.04 14.10
CA LEU A 111 1.91 -1.81 14.63
C LEU A 111 2.10 -0.62 13.68
N ALA A 112 3.30 -0.41 13.16
CA ALA A 112 3.59 0.65 12.19
C ALA A 112 2.80 0.47 10.88
N THR A 113 2.70 -0.77 10.38
CA THR A 113 1.91 -1.09 9.17
C THR A 113 0.42 -0.82 9.39
N HIS A 114 -0.11 -1.14 10.58
CA HIS A 114 -1.49 -0.83 10.95
C HIS A 114 -1.74 0.68 11.02
N GLN A 115 -0.89 1.43 11.72
CA GLN A 115 -1.02 2.89 11.87
C GLN A 115 -0.99 3.61 10.50
N ARG A 116 -0.08 3.19 9.62
CA ARG A 116 0.01 3.64 8.22
C ARG A 116 -1.28 3.38 7.44
N LYS A 117 -1.84 2.17 7.56
CA LYS A 117 -3.05 1.76 6.83
C LYS A 117 -4.25 2.66 7.13
N GLU A 118 -4.48 3.00 8.39
CA GLU A 118 -5.61 3.86 8.76
C GLU A 118 -5.45 5.30 8.25
N VAL A 119 -4.21 5.84 8.25
CA VAL A 119 -3.93 7.16 7.64
C VAL A 119 -4.20 7.15 6.13
N VAL A 120 -3.69 6.15 5.40
CA VAL A 120 -3.91 6.02 3.94
C VAL A 120 -5.40 5.90 3.61
N LYS A 121 -6.16 5.11 4.39
CA LYS A 121 -7.61 4.95 4.24
C LYS A 121 -8.36 6.29 4.36
N GLN A 122 -7.91 7.18 5.23
CA GLN A 122 -8.50 8.52 5.38
C GLN A 122 -8.14 9.44 4.21
N PHE A 123 -6.91 9.37 3.68
CA PHE A 123 -6.53 10.11 2.47
C PHE A 123 -7.36 9.73 1.23
N LEU A 124 -7.83 8.48 1.10
CA LEU A 124 -8.67 8.06 -0.02
C LEU A 124 -10.03 8.80 -0.10
N ILE A 125 -10.50 9.39 1.01
CA ILE A 125 -11.75 10.16 1.06
C ILE A 125 -11.68 11.40 0.15
N PHE A 126 -10.49 11.92 -0.15
CA PHE A 126 -10.30 13.04 -1.08
C PHE A 126 -10.43 12.67 -2.56
N TYR A 127 -10.44 11.38 -2.90
CA TYR A 127 -10.45 10.89 -4.29
C TYR A 127 -11.83 10.38 -4.75
N VAL A 128 -12.87 10.52 -3.92
CA VAL A 128 -14.27 10.20 -4.28
C VAL A 128 -15.07 11.46 -4.62
N ALA A 129 -16.19 11.30 -5.34
CA ALA A 129 -17.02 12.42 -5.79
C ALA A 129 -17.68 13.17 -4.61
N GLU A 130 -17.96 12.45 -3.52
CA GLU A 130 -18.49 12.93 -2.25
C GLU A 130 -17.40 13.45 -1.30
N SER A 131 -16.21 13.77 -1.82
CA SER A 131 -15.10 14.31 -1.03
C SER A 131 -15.55 15.55 -0.23
N PRO A 132 -15.16 15.65 1.05
CA PRO A 132 -15.57 16.76 1.90
C PRO A 132 -15.05 18.06 1.30
N ARG A 133 -15.88 19.11 1.32
CA ARG A 133 -15.44 20.48 1.08
C ARG A 133 -15.11 21.13 2.41
N TRP A 134 -14.05 21.91 2.47
CA TRP A 134 -13.60 22.59 3.69
C TRP A 134 -13.22 24.03 3.38
N ASP A 135 -13.65 24.95 4.25
CA ASP A 135 -13.20 26.35 4.25
C ASP A 135 -12.06 26.58 5.26
N ASN A 136 -11.78 25.59 6.12
CA ASN A 136 -10.80 25.63 7.20
C ASN A 136 -10.10 24.27 7.35
N ILE A 137 -8.77 24.27 7.30
CA ILE A 137 -7.95 23.04 7.41
C ILE A 137 -7.99 22.42 8.81
N THR A 138 -8.25 23.21 9.85
CA THR A 138 -8.37 22.73 11.24
C THR A 138 -9.64 21.88 11.43
N ASP A 139 -10.75 22.29 10.79
CA ASP A 139 -12.02 21.56 10.84
C ASP A 139 -11.95 20.29 9.98
N LEU A 140 -11.21 20.34 8.86
CA LEU A 140 -10.88 19.16 8.07
C LEU A 140 -10.02 18.16 8.86
N ALA A 141 -8.93 18.61 9.48
CA ALA A 141 -8.09 17.75 10.32
C ALA A 141 -8.89 17.14 11.50
N SER A 142 -9.82 17.90 12.07
CA SER A 142 -10.69 17.40 13.15
C SER A 142 -11.71 16.37 12.65
N SER A 143 -12.35 16.59 11.50
CA SER A 143 -13.32 15.64 10.92
C SER A 143 -12.67 14.32 10.45
N LEU A 144 -11.39 14.37 10.04
CA LEU A 144 -10.59 13.19 9.74
C LEU A 144 -9.91 12.57 10.97
N SER A 145 -10.16 13.07 12.19
CA SER A 145 -9.51 12.61 13.43
C SER A 145 -7.98 12.68 13.39
N TRP A 146 -7.43 13.63 12.64
CA TRP A 146 -5.99 13.88 12.47
C TRP A 146 -5.40 14.81 13.53
N THR A 147 -6.20 15.34 14.46
CA THR A 147 -5.75 16.29 15.48
C THR A 147 -4.53 15.81 16.26
N GLU A 148 -4.47 14.53 16.69
CA GLU A 148 -3.26 13.96 17.33
C GLU A 148 -2.08 13.80 16.35
N LEU A 149 -2.35 13.50 15.07
CA LEU A 149 -1.34 13.25 14.05
C LEU A 149 -0.63 14.53 13.58
N VAL A 150 -1.30 15.69 13.62
CA VAL A 150 -0.71 16.98 13.22
C VAL A 150 -0.16 17.79 14.40
N SER A 151 -0.60 17.49 15.64
CA SER A 151 -0.16 18.22 16.85
C SER A 151 1.04 17.59 17.58
N ARG A 152 1.47 16.40 17.17
CA ARG A 152 2.54 15.63 17.85
C ARG A 152 3.66 15.28 16.88
N SER A 153 4.89 15.21 17.39
CA SER A 153 6.02 14.66 16.64
C SER A 153 5.76 13.20 16.27
N THR A 154 6.41 12.73 15.20
CA THR A 154 6.36 11.33 14.79
C THR A 154 6.87 10.41 15.89
N ALA A 155 7.93 10.82 16.59
CA ALA A 155 8.50 10.07 17.71
C ALA A 155 7.50 9.91 18.85
N ASP A 156 6.96 11.02 19.37
CA ASP A 156 6.01 11.00 20.50
C ASP A 156 4.79 10.15 20.17
N PHE A 157 4.23 10.33 18.96
CA PHE A 157 3.01 9.64 18.57
C PHE A 157 3.24 8.13 18.44
N PHE A 158 4.26 7.68 17.70
CA PHE A 158 4.51 6.24 17.53
C PHE A 158 4.97 5.54 18.82
N GLU A 159 5.84 6.16 19.62
CA GLU A 159 6.23 5.61 20.93
C GLU A 159 5.01 5.48 21.87
N SER A 160 4.10 6.46 21.87
CA SER A 160 2.85 6.37 22.65
C SER A 160 1.84 5.33 22.13
N ARG A 161 2.02 4.82 20.91
CA ARG A 161 1.26 3.71 20.33
C ARG A 161 1.98 2.36 20.50
N HIS A 162 2.96 2.30 21.40
CA HIS A 162 3.77 1.12 21.74
C HIS A 162 4.64 0.60 20.57
N ILE A 163 5.04 1.48 19.64
CA ILE A 163 6.06 1.17 18.65
C ILE A 163 7.43 1.44 19.29
N GLY A 164 8.33 0.45 19.23
CA GLY A 164 9.63 0.48 19.88
C GLY A 164 10.50 1.68 19.48
N LYS A 165 11.14 2.30 20.48
CA LYS A 165 11.96 3.51 20.35
C LYS A 165 13.04 3.43 19.26
N ASN A 166 13.67 2.25 19.13
CA ASN A 166 14.73 2.00 18.15
C ASN A 166 14.14 1.91 16.74
N TYR A 167 13.01 1.21 16.55
CA TYR A 167 12.31 1.15 15.26
C TYR A 167 11.94 2.54 14.75
N VAL A 168 11.44 3.41 15.64
CA VAL A 168 11.12 4.81 15.34
C VAL A 168 12.36 5.60 14.87
N ARG A 169 13.50 5.47 15.55
CA ARG A 169 14.72 6.24 15.20
C ARG A 169 15.58 5.65 14.10
N GLU A 170 15.48 4.36 13.81
CA GLU A 170 16.31 3.70 12.80
C GLU A 170 15.56 3.49 11.48
N ILE A 171 14.26 3.15 11.54
CA ILE A 171 13.47 2.81 10.35
C ILE A 171 12.56 3.98 9.93
N VAL A 172 11.81 4.55 10.88
CA VAL A 172 10.88 5.64 10.56
C VAL A 172 11.64 6.93 10.25
N GLU A 173 12.68 7.28 11.01
CA GLU A 173 13.50 8.45 10.70
C GLU A 173 14.27 8.34 9.38
N ALA A 174 14.75 7.16 9.01
CA ALA A 174 15.32 6.95 7.67
C ALA A 174 14.29 7.32 6.58
N SER A 175 13.03 6.93 6.78
CA SER A 175 11.91 7.21 5.86
C SER A 175 11.54 8.70 5.82
N THR A 176 11.46 9.39 6.97
CA THR A 176 11.14 10.83 7.01
C THR A 176 12.30 11.68 6.47
N ARG A 177 13.55 11.30 6.73
CA ARG A 177 14.72 12.03 6.23
C ARG A 177 14.93 11.86 4.72
N VAL A 178 14.61 10.70 4.15
CA VAL A 178 14.66 10.48 2.69
C VAL A 178 13.57 11.26 1.96
N ASN A 179 12.34 11.30 2.49
CA ASN A 179 11.23 11.96 1.81
C ASN A 179 11.15 13.48 2.05
N TYR A 180 11.45 13.93 3.28
CA TYR A 180 11.19 15.30 3.74
C TYR A 180 12.41 16.00 4.35
N GLY A 181 13.54 15.30 4.52
CA GLY A 181 14.76 15.86 5.13
C GLY A 181 14.65 16.15 6.63
N GLN A 182 13.59 15.68 7.31
CA GLN A 182 13.31 15.99 8.71
C GLN A 182 13.37 14.77 9.63
N ASN A 183 13.78 15.01 10.87
CA ASN A 183 13.92 14.02 11.94
C ASN A 183 12.58 13.72 12.63
N VAL A 184 12.43 12.53 13.23
CA VAL A 184 11.15 12.09 13.84
C VAL A 184 10.72 12.90 15.07
N ASP A 185 11.68 13.52 15.76
CA ASP A 185 11.42 14.40 16.91
C ASP A 185 10.85 15.77 16.48
N VAL A 186 10.82 16.09 15.17
CA VAL A 186 10.37 17.40 14.63
C VAL A 186 9.22 17.26 13.64
N ILE A 187 9.27 16.30 12.71
CA ILE A 187 8.23 16.09 11.70
C ILE A 187 6.96 15.54 12.36
N HIS A 188 5.80 16.10 12.00
CA HIS A 188 4.54 15.71 12.65
C HIS A 188 4.10 14.29 12.22
N ALA A 189 3.40 13.59 13.11
CA ALA A 189 3.12 12.17 12.96
C ALA A 189 2.28 11.78 11.71
N LEU A 190 1.49 12.70 11.15
CA LEU A 190 0.82 12.48 9.87
C LEU A 190 1.83 12.24 8.72
N GLU A 191 2.83 13.12 8.57
CA GLU A 191 3.91 12.97 7.57
C GLU A 191 4.81 11.78 7.91
N GLY A 192 5.07 11.54 9.20
CA GLY A 192 5.74 10.33 9.67
C GLY A 192 5.06 9.05 9.18
N ALA A 193 3.73 8.95 9.33
CA ALA A 193 2.94 7.82 8.86
C ALA A 193 2.88 7.70 7.33
N VAL A 194 2.79 8.83 6.61
CA VAL A 194 2.80 8.87 5.14
C VAL A 194 4.17 8.45 4.58
N SER A 195 5.28 8.84 5.24
CA SER A 195 6.64 8.47 4.82
C SER A 195 6.90 6.96 4.76
N MET A 196 6.07 6.15 5.42
CA MET A 196 6.16 4.68 5.46
C MET A 196 5.25 3.95 4.46
N ALA A 197 4.58 4.61 3.51
CA ALA A 197 3.69 3.97 2.52
C ALA A 197 4.47 3.14 1.47
N ALA A 198 4.35 1.78 1.42
CA ALA A 198 5.30 0.75 0.88
C ALA A 198 5.22 0.03 -0.55
N GLY A 199 6.12 0.14 -1.55
CA GLY A 199 6.24 -0.44 -2.95
C GLY A 199 6.46 0.51 -4.21
N ASP A 200 5.52 0.78 -5.16
CA ASP A 200 5.77 1.43 -6.52
C ASP A 200 5.26 2.89 -6.81
N MET A 201 6.11 3.73 -7.43
CA MET A 201 5.78 5.11 -7.88
C MET A 201 5.31 5.21 -9.35
N ALA A 202 4.17 5.89 -9.59
CA ALA A 202 3.71 6.29 -10.92
C ALA A 202 3.89 7.80 -11.16
N ALA A 203 4.33 8.18 -12.36
CA ALA A 203 4.40 9.57 -12.82
C ALA A 203 3.63 9.72 -14.14
N ILE A 204 2.98 10.88 -14.35
CA ILE A 204 2.32 11.16 -15.63
C ILE A 204 3.39 11.30 -16.70
N GLN A 205 3.24 10.56 -17.81
CA GLN A 205 4.13 10.69 -18.98
C GLN A 205 4.11 12.14 -19.49
N GLY A 206 5.27 12.79 -19.50
CA GLY A 206 5.40 14.23 -19.82
C GLY A 206 5.29 15.18 -18.62
N GLY A 207 5.05 14.68 -17.40
CA GLY A 207 5.17 15.44 -16.14
C GLY A 207 3.86 15.61 -15.37
N ASN A 208 3.94 15.52 -14.04
CA ASN A 208 2.79 15.57 -13.11
C ASN A 208 2.02 16.90 -13.14
N TYR A 209 2.62 18.00 -13.63
CA TYR A 209 1.94 19.30 -13.78
C TYR A 209 0.66 19.21 -14.64
N GLN A 210 0.59 18.21 -15.52
CA GLN A 210 -0.58 17.95 -16.35
C GLN A 210 -1.85 17.65 -15.55
N MET A 211 -1.74 17.10 -14.32
CA MET A 211 -2.88 16.84 -13.45
C MET A 211 -3.60 18.15 -13.07
N PHE A 212 -2.85 19.16 -12.62
CA PHE A 212 -3.39 20.49 -12.33
C PHE A 212 -3.99 21.16 -13.57
N GLY A 213 -3.34 20.99 -14.74
CA GLY A 213 -3.87 21.47 -16.02
C GLY A 213 -5.18 20.79 -16.44
N VAL A 214 -5.40 19.52 -16.07
CA VAL A 214 -6.69 18.83 -16.25
C VAL A 214 -7.72 19.36 -15.26
N PHE A 215 -7.36 19.54 -13.97
CA PHE A 215 -8.27 20.08 -12.96
C PHE A 215 -8.82 21.46 -13.34
N ILE A 216 -7.97 22.39 -13.79
CA ILE A 216 -8.40 23.72 -14.25
C ILE A 216 -9.39 23.62 -15.42
N ARG A 217 -9.09 22.78 -16.43
CA ARG A 217 -10.00 22.57 -17.57
C ARG A 217 -11.32 21.90 -17.18
N ALA A 218 -11.32 21.03 -16.18
CA ALA A 218 -12.50 20.32 -15.71
C ALA A 218 -13.35 21.15 -14.75
N SER A 219 -12.77 22.13 -14.06
CA SER A 219 -13.48 22.94 -13.04
C SER A 219 -14.39 24.02 -13.63
N ASN A 220 -14.28 24.34 -14.92
CA ASN A 220 -14.94 25.50 -15.56
C ASN A 220 -14.70 26.82 -14.80
N ALA A 221 -13.50 26.97 -14.23
CA ALA A 221 -13.06 28.16 -13.49
C ALA A 221 -12.29 29.14 -14.41
#